data_AF-A0A950K7N8-F1
#
_entry.id   AF-A0A950K7N8-F1
#
_cell.length_a   1.000
_cell.length_b   1.000
_cell.length_c   1.000
_cell.angle_alpha   90.00
_cell.angle_beta   90.00
_cell.angle_gamma   90.00
#
_symmetry.space_group_name_H-M   'P 1'
#
loop_
_entity.id
_entity.type
_entity.pdbx_description
1 polymer ?
#
loop_
_entity_poly.entity_id
_entity_poly.type
_entity_poly.pdbx_seq_one_letter_code
_entity_poly.pdbx_strand_id
1 'polypeptide(L)'
;TQFAVLGLRAAQNAGVPAPPATWVKSLNHWTADQNKDGSWPYRKDKNNPNAGGTRSMTAAGLYCSLIAKATLKRKAPETLVAEDPFKRGLESFKKNVPLYDFGRARHPGHVHSPYYDLYSLERAMMISKTEKIGDRDWYRDGAAFILANQGPEGEWIDTTDTCFALLFLKRAFVGVATGDNR
;
A
#
# COMPACT_ATOMS: atom_id res chain seq x y z
N THR A 1 -3.12 -9.65 5.25
CA THR A 1 -1.68 -9.84 4.94
C THR A 1 -0.82 -8.60 5.17
N GLN A 2 -1.24 -7.39 4.77
CA GLN A 2 -0.42 -6.16 4.91
C GLN A 2 0.06 -5.86 6.34
N PHE A 3 -0.83 -5.90 7.34
CA PHE A 3 -0.46 -5.69 8.74
C PHE A 3 0.56 -6.71 9.26
N ALA A 4 0.50 -7.96 8.79
CA ALA A 4 1.51 -8.96 9.15
C ALA A 4 2.89 -8.57 8.60
N VAL A 5 2.98 -8.12 7.35
CA VAL A 5 4.23 -7.64 6.75
C VAL A 5 4.75 -6.38 7.45
N LEU A 6 3.87 -5.46 7.85
CA LEU A 6 4.23 -4.30 8.68
C LEU A 6 4.84 -4.76 10.02
N GLY A 7 4.23 -5.74 10.70
CA GLY A 7 4.74 -6.31 11.94
C GLY A 7 6.09 -7.01 11.79
N LEU A 8 6.25 -7.86 10.76
CA LEU A 8 7.52 -8.54 10.46
C LEU A 8 8.65 -7.53 10.20
N ARG A 9 8.33 -6.46 9.48
CA ARG A 9 9.28 -5.37 9.23
C ARG A 9 9.62 -4.60 10.51
N ALA A 10 8.64 -4.30 11.35
CA ALA A 10 8.87 -3.65 12.63
C ALA A 10 9.78 -4.51 13.53
N ALA A 11 9.53 -5.82 13.60
CA ALA A 11 10.38 -6.76 14.33
C ALA A 11 11.81 -6.78 13.78
N GLN A 12 11.98 -6.81 12.45
CA GLN A 12 13.30 -6.74 11.82
C GLN A 12 14.04 -5.43 12.15
N ASN A 13 13.35 -4.30 12.10
CA ASN A 13 13.92 -3.00 12.50
C ASN A 13 14.28 -2.94 13.99
N ALA A 14 13.59 -3.71 14.84
CA ALA A 14 13.89 -3.86 16.26
C ALA A 14 15.00 -4.89 16.55
N GLY A 15 15.65 -5.46 15.52
CA GLY A 15 16.72 -6.46 15.68
C GLY A 15 16.24 -7.89 15.88
N VAL A 16 14.95 -8.18 15.67
CA VAL A 16 14.35 -9.53 15.73
C VAL A 16 13.86 -9.94 14.33
N PRO A 17 14.77 -10.30 13.42
CA PRO A 17 14.41 -10.62 12.04
C PRO A 17 13.59 -11.91 11.96
N ALA A 18 12.56 -11.91 11.11
CA ALA A 18 11.85 -13.12 10.77
C ALA A 18 12.73 -14.05 9.91
N PRO A 19 12.53 -15.38 9.98
CA PRO A 19 13.25 -16.32 9.12
C PRO A 19 13.06 -16.00 7.63
N PRO A 20 14.08 -16.17 6.76
CA PRO A 20 13.97 -15.91 5.32
C PRO A 20 12.80 -16.65 4.66
N ALA A 21 12.48 -17.86 5.11
CA ALA A 21 11.35 -18.64 4.63
C ALA A 21 10.00 -17.92 4.78
N THR A 22 9.84 -17.06 5.80
CA THR A 22 8.64 -16.23 5.99
C THR A 22 8.49 -15.21 4.86
N TRP A 23 9.60 -14.56 4.48
CA TRP A 23 9.62 -13.59 3.38
C TRP A 23 9.42 -14.25 2.03
N VAL A 24 9.98 -15.44 1.80
CA VAL A 24 9.72 -16.25 0.59
C VAL A 24 8.23 -16.59 0.48
N LYS A 25 7.59 -17.05 1.56
CA LYS A 25 6.15 -17.34 1.57
C LYS A 25 5.32 -16.10 1.25
N SER A 26 5.66 -14.94 1.83
CA SER A 26 5.00 -13.67 1.52
C SER A 26 5.15 -13.32 0.05
N LEU A 27 6.38 -13.33 -0.49
CA LEU A 27 6.63 -12.97 -1.88
C LEU A 27 5.90 -13.91 -2.86
N ASN A 28 5.90 -15.22 -2.59
CA ASN A 28 5.18 -16.20 -3.41
C ASN A 28 3.67 -15.95 -3.42
N HIS A 29 3.07 -15.65 -2.28
CA HIS A 29 1.63 -15.32 -2.19
C HIS A 29 1.31 -14.08 -3.03
N TRP A 30 2.03 -12.97 -2.83
CA TRP A 30 1.75 -11.74 -3.57
C TRP A 30 2.06 -11.85 -5.06
N THR A 31 3.04 -12.67 -5.46
CA THR A 31 3.33 -12.91 -6.88
C THR A 31 2.23 -13.77 -7.52
N ALA A 32 1.75 -14.80 -6.82
CA ALA A 32 0.72 -15.69 -7.32
C ALA A 32 -0.66 -15.02 -7.45
N ASP A 33 -0.95 -14.03 -6.61
CA ASP A 33 -2.26 -13.37 -6.57
C ASP A 33 -2.34 -12.07 -7.39
N GLN A 34 -1.26 -11.62 -8.02
CA GLN A 34 -1.32 -10.46 -8.91
C GLN A 34 -2.07 -10.80 -10.20
N ASN A 35 -3.07 -9.99 -10.54
CA ASN A 35 -3.85 -10.10 -11.77
C ASN A 35 -3.00 -9.77 -13.01
N LYS A 36 -3.52 -10.13 -14.21
CA LYS A 36 -2.85 -9.82 -15.49
C LYS A 36 -2.69 -8.31 -15.71
N ASP A 37 -3.63 -7.51 -15.22
CA ASP A 37 -3.60 -6.04 -15.29
C ASP A 37 -2.66 -5.39 -14.25
N GLY A 38 -2.00 -6.19 -13.41
CA GLY A 38 -1.09 -5.74 -12.35
C GLY A 38 -1.77 -5.44 -11.01
N SER A 39 -3.09 -5.43 -10.95
CA SER A 39 -3.84 -5.20 -9.71
C SER A 39 -3.79 -6.41 -8.76
N TRP A 40 -4.19 -6.22 -7.50
CA TRP A 40 -4.40 -7.33 -6.57
C TRP A 40 -5.86 -7.40 -6.11
N PRO A 41 -6.51 -8.57 -6.22
CA PRO A 41 -7.86 -8.78 -5.72
C PRO A 41 -7.87 -9.05 -4.22
N TYR A 42 -9.00 -8.80 -3.55
CA TYR A 42 -9.18 -9.20 -2.14
C TYR A 42 -9.27 -10.73 -1.98
N ARG A 43 -9.95 -11.38 -2.93
CA ARG A 43 -10.01 -12.83 -3.05
C ARG A 43 -9.84 -13.18 -4.52
N LYS A 44 -9.00 -14.17 -4.80
CA LYS A 44 -8.82 -14.68 -6.15
C LYS A 44 -10.06 -15.46 -6.55
N ASP A 45 -10.87 -14.88 -7.43
CA ASP A 45 -12.03 -15.56 -8.00
C ASP A 45 -11.57 -16.42 -9.19
N LYS A 46 -11.68 -17.74 -9.04
CA LYS A 46 -11.33 -18.68 -10.11
C LYS A 46 -12.33 -18.65 -11.27
N ASN A 47 -13.56 -18.21 -11.02
CA ASN A 47 -14.65 -18.15 -11.99
C ASN A 47 -14.69 -16.80 -12.72
N ASN A 48 -14.09 -15.76 -12.13
CA ASN A 48 -13.89 -14.47 -12.78
C ASN A 48 -12.42 -14.03 -12.71
N PRO A 49 -11.54 -14.59 -13.57
CA PRO A 49 -10.13 -14.23 -13.61
C PRO A 49 -9.88 -12.78 -14.08
N ASN A 50 -10.94 -12.07 -14.52
CA ASN A 50 -10.92 -10.67 -14.90
C ASN A 50 -11.48 -9.76 -13.80
N ALA A 51 -11.84 -10.29 -12.62
CA ALA A 51 -12.19 -9.47 -11.47
C ALA A 51 -10.97 -8.60 -11.11
N GLY A 52 -11.07 -7.31 -11.44
CA GLY A 52 -10.02 -6.33 -11.15
C GLY A 52 -9.70 -6.26 -9.65
N GLY A 53 -8.51 -5.78 -9.33
CA GLY A 53 -8.09 -5.57 -7.96
C GLY A 53 -8.73 -4.35 -7.31
N THR A 54 -8.73 -4.33 -5.97
CA THR A 54 -9.14 -3.15 -5.21
C THR A 54 -7.95 -2.22 -4.98
N ARG A 55 -8.21 -0.94 -4.68
CA ARG A 55 -7.15 0.05 -4.43
C ARG A 55 -6.28 -0.36 -3.24
N SER A 56 -6.88 -0.60 -2.08
CA SER A 56 -6.15 -1.06 -0.89
C SER A 56 -5.40 -2.37 -1.11
N MET A 57 -5.97 -3.35 -1.81
CA MET A 57 -5.25 -4.61 -2.08
C MET A 57 -4.09 -4.40 -3.04
N THR A 58 -4.25 -3.56 -4.07
CA THR A 58 -3.17 -3.23 -4.99
C THR A 58 -2.05 -2.48 -4.25
N ALA A 59 -2.38 -1.53 -3.37
CA ALA A 59 -1.40 -0.82 -2.55
C ALA A 59 -0.70 -1.77 -1.57
N ALA A 60 -1.45 -2.67 -0.93
CA ALA A 60 -0.90 -3.71 -0.08
C ALA A 60 0.04 -4.63 -0.86
N GLY A 61 -0.32 -5.02 -2.08
CA GLY A 61 0.51 -5.85 -2.97
C GLY A 61 1.82 -5.15 -3.35
N LEU A 62 1.76 -3.87 -3.72
CA LEU A 62 2.95 -3.04 -3.96
C LEU A 62 3.88 -3.03 -2.74
N TYR A 63 3.34 -2.67 -1.57
CA TYR A 63 4.11 -2.60 -0.33
C TYR A 63 4.73 -3.96 0.04
N CYS A 64 3.92 -5.01 0.06
CA CYS A 64 4.34 -6.30 0.60
C CYS A 64 5.31 -7.03 -0.32
N SER A 65 5.06 -6.99 -1.64
CA SER A 65 5.98 -7.60 -2.61
C SER A 65 7.33 -6.90 -2.59
N LEU A 66 7.36 -5.56 -2.53
CA LEU A 66 8.59 -4.79 -2.52
C LEU A 66 9.40 -5.02 -1.23
N ILE A 67 8.75 -4.98 -0.06
CA ILE A 67 9.42 -5.27 1.21
C ILE A 67 9.99 -6.69 1.24
N ALA A 68 9.19 -7.70 0.86
CA ALA A 68 9.66 -9.08 0.88
C ALA A 68 10.89 -9.26 -0.04
N LYS A 69 10.85 -8.65 -1.22
CA LYS A 69 11.94 -8.70 -2.19
C LYS A 69 13.18 -7.93 -1.72
N ALA A 70 13.00 -6.74 -1.16
CA ALA A 70 14.06 -5.92 -0.57
C ALA A 70 14.78 -6.67 0.55
N THR A 71 14.02 -7.29 1.46
CA THR A 71 14.57 -8.10 2.55
C THR A 71 15.33 -9.32 2.03
N LEU A 72 14.77 -10.08 1.08
CA LEU A 72 15.41 -11.28 0.52
C LEU A 72 16.67 -10.95 -0.28
N LYS A 73 16.65 -9.86 -1.05
CA LYS A 73 17.81 -9.43 -1.86
C LYS A 73 18.83 -8.60 -1.07
N ARG A 74 18.52 -8.24 0.17
CA ARG A 74 19.29 -7.26 0.97
C ARG A 74 19.56 -5.98 0.19
N LYS A 75 18.50 -5.41 -0.39
CA LYS A 75 18.58 -4.17 -1.19
C LYS A 75 17.59 -3.14 -0.68
N ALA A 76 17.94 -1.87 -0.84
CA ALA A 76 17.04 -0.77 -0.58
C ALA A 76 15.79 -0.90 -1.49
N PRO A 77 14.56 -0.82 -0.95
CA PRO A 77 13.33 -1.05 -1.71
C PRO A 77 13.19 -0.20 -2.98
N GLU A 78 13.61 1.07 -2.94
CA GLU A 78 13.55 1.99 -4.07
C GLU A 78 14.36 1.51 -5.29
N THR A 79 15.38 0.67 -5.08
CA THR A 79 16.20 0.13 -6.17
C THR A 79 15.50 -0.99 -6.94
N LEU A 80 14.37 -1.49 -6.43
CA LEU A 80 13.65 -2.64 -6.96
C LEU A 80 12.32 -2.27 -7.64
N VAL A 81 11.97 -0.97 -7.69
CA VAL A 81 10.67 -0.49 -8.20
C VAL A 81 10.48 -0.73 -9.69
N ALA A 82 11.57 -0.84 -10.46
CA ALA A 82 11.52 -1.15 -11.88
C ALA A 82 11.26 -2.65 -12.16
N GLU A 83 11.32 -3.51 -11.13
CA GLU A 83 11.12 -4.94 -11.28
C GLU A 83 9.63 -5.31 -11.13
N ASP A 84 9.23 -6.41 -11.77
CA ASP A 84 7.96 -7.08 -11.50
C ASP A 84 7.97 -7.68 -10.07
N PRO A 85 6.86 -7.68 -9.29
CA PRO A 85 5.50 -7.23 -9.62
C PRO A 85 5.21 -5.73 -9.41
N PHE A 86 6.14 -4.97 -8.80
CA PHE A 86 5.90 -3.58 -8.40
C PHE A 86 5.55 -2.69 -9.60
N LYS A 87 6.34 -2.79 -10.68
CA LYS A 87 6.12 -2.03 -11.91
C LYS A 87 4.69 -2.19 -12.44
N ARG A 88 4.19 -3.43 -12.57
CA ARG A 88 2.83 -3.69 -13.06
C ARG A 88 1.75 -3.15 -12.12
N GLY A 89 1.97 -3.26 -10.81
CA GLY A 89 1.05 -2.71 -9.81
C GLY A 89 0.94 -1.19 -9.90
N LEU A 90 2.06 -0.50 -10.09
CA LEU A 90 2.07 0.96 -10.21
C LEU A 90 1.39 1.42 -11.50
N GLU A 91 1.59 0.70 -12.61
CA GLU A 91 0.87 0.95 -13.85
C GLU A 91 -0.64 0.70 -13.71
N SER A 92 -1.05 -0.30 -12.93
CA SER A 92 -2.46 -0.51 -12.59
C SER A 92 -3.03 0.67 -11.80
N PHE A 93 -2.27 1.18 -10.82
CA PHE A 93 -2.64 2.40 -10.08
C PHE A 93 -2.82 3.61 -10.99
N LYS A 94 -1.88 3.83 -11.92
CA LYS A 94 -1.95 4.94 -12.88
C LYS A 94 -3.22 4.89 -13.74
N LYS A 95 -3.68 3.69 -14.10
CA LYS A 95 -4.89 3.49 -14.91
C LYS A 95 -6.18 3.60 -14.10
N ASN A 96 -6.17 3.11 -12.86
CA ASN A 96 -7.37 2.81 -12.09
C ASN A 96 -7.60 3.74 -10.89
N VAL A 97 -6.72 4.72 -10.64
CA VAL A 97 -6.82 5.60 -9.47
C VAL A 97 -6.91 7.07 -9.86
N PRO A 98 -8.09 7.51 -10.30
CA PRO A 98 -8.47 8.89 -10.09
C PRO A 98 -8.62 9.12 -8.58
N LEU A 99 -7.58 9.66 -7.92
CA LEU A 99 -7.60 10.06 -6.51
C LEU A 99 -8.71 11.09 -6.19
N TYR A 100 -9.39 11.62 -7.21
CA TYR A 100 -10.55 12.51 -7.10
C TYR A 100 -11.90 11.76 -7.02
N ASP A 101 -11.94 10.45 -7.29
CA ASP A 101 -13.15 9.60 -7.24
C ASP A 101 -13.35 8.90 -5.89
N PHE A 102 -12.58 9.25 -4.84
CA PHE A 102 -12.89 8.78 -3.49
C PHE A 102 -14.27 9.25 -2.97
N GLY A 103 -14.99 10.04 -3.77
CA GLY A 103 -16.30 10.57 -3.45
C GLY A 103 -16.15 11.67 -2.41
N ARG A 104 -16.47 12.93 -2.77
CA ARG A 104 -16.49 14.04 -1.81
C ARG A 104 -17.61 13.92 -0.76
N ALA A 105 -18.36 12.82 -0.78
CA ALA A 105 -19.64 12.73 -0.11
C ALA A 105 -19.62 11.63 0.95
N ARG A 106 -19.68 12.10 2.20
CA ARG A 106 -19.98 11.37 3.43
C ARG A 106 -21.30 10.61 3.28
N HIS A 107 -21.25 9.31 2.97
CA HIS A 107 -22.44 8.47 3.03
C HIS A 107 -22.28 7.29 4.00
N PRO A 108 -23.13 7.21 5.04
CA PRO A 108 -23.28 5.99 5.83
C PRO A 108 -23.63 4.81 4.90
N GLY A 109 -22.89 3.71 5.03
CA GLY A 109 -23.12 2.51 4.20
C GLY A 109 -22.10 2.28 3.07
N HIS A 110 -21.07 3.12 2.93
CA HIS A 110 -19.92 2.75 2.09
C HIS A 110 -19.28 1.46 2.61
N VAL A 111 -19.26 0.43 1.75
CA VAL A 111 -18.66 -0.87 2.05
C VAL A 111 -17.12 -0.79 2.07
N HIS A 112 -16.55 0.34 1.66
CA HIS A 112 -15.10 0.52 1.48
C HIS A 112 -14.61 1.86 2.04
N SER A 113 -13.61 1.81 2.93
CA SER A 113 -12.99 3.01 3.51
C SER A 113 -11.96 3.62 2.55
N PRO A 114 -12.17 4.86 2.07
CA PRO A 114 -11.16 5.57 1.28
C PRO A 114 -9.91 5.91 2.10
N TYR A 115 -10.03 6.02 3.43
CA TYR A 115 -8.91 6.32 4.32
C TYR A 115 -7.94 5.14 4.43
N TYR A 116 -8.46 3.90 4.45
CA TYR A 116 -7.61 2.72 4.42
C TYR A 116 -6.90 2.53 3.08
N ASP A 117 -7.56 2.86 1.96
CA ASP A 117 -6.93 2.90 0.63
C ASP A 117 -5.75 3.87 0.61
N LEU A 118 -5.97 5.10 1.08
CA LEU A 118 -4.96 6.15 1.15
C LEU A 118 -3.81 5.75 2.07
N TYR A 119 -4.10 5.27 3.27
CA TYR A 119 -3.09 4.75 4.20
C TYR A 119 -2.23 3.65 3.54
N SER A 120 -2.87 2.70 2.87
CA SER A 120 -2.16 1.62 2.19
C SER A 120 -1.27 2.13 1.07
N LEU A 121 -1.77 3.09 0.29
CA LEU A 121 -1.02 3.75 -0.78
C LEU A 121 0.21 4.47 -0.22
N GLU A 122 0.05 5.22 0.85
CA GLU A 122 1.16 5.91 1.50
C GLU A 122 2.24 4.91 1.95
N ARG A 123 1.88 3.77 2.54
CA ARG A 123 2.87 2.76 2.96
C ARG A 123 3.70 2.27 1.76
N ALA A 124 3.05 2.06 0.62
CA ALA A 124 3.70 1.62 -0.61
C ALA A 124 4.59 2.72 -1.22
N MET A 125 4.08 3.95 -1.33
CA MET A 125 4.79 5.04 -2.00
C MET A 125 5.96 5.58 -1.16
N MET A 126 5.82 5.59 0.17
CA MET A 126 6.90 5.98 1.07
C MET A 126 8.07 5.01 0.99
N ILE A 127 7.80 3.71 0.91
CA ILE A 127 8.87 2.71 0.87
C ILE A 127 9.56 2.65 -0.49
N SER A 128 8.82 2.88 -1.58
CA SER A 128 9.37 2.91 -2.93
C SER A 128 10.01 4.25 -3.28
N LYS A 129 9.92 5.26 -2.41
CA LYS A 129 10.28 6.66 -2.68
C LYS A 129 9.61 7.20 -3.95
N THR A 130 8.39 6.76 -4.22
CA THR A 130 7.62 7.22 -5.38
C THR A 130 6.93 8.52 -5.02
N GLU A 131 7.29 9.62 -5.68
CA GLU A 131 6.68 10.94 -5.43
C GLU A 131 5.40 11.18 -6.24
N LYS A 132 5.30 10.56 -7.42
CA LYS A 132 4.18 10.75 -8.35
C LYS A 132 3.67 9.43 -8.90
N ILE A 133 2.38 9.41 -9.22
CA ILE A 133 1.75 8.34 -9.97
C ILE A 133 1.23 8.98 -11.26
N GLY A 134 1.88 8.66 -12.39
CA GLY A 134 1.73 9.46 -13.60
C GLY A 134 2.17 10.90 -13.35
N ASP A 135 1.33 11.87 -13.71
CA ASP A 135 1.62 13.30 -13.54
C ASP A 135 1.12 13.87 -12.19
N ARG A 136 0.55 13.01 -11.33
CA ARG A 136 -0.12 13.42 -10.09
C ARG A 136 0.78 13.20 -8.88
N ASP A 137 0.84 14.20 -8.01
CA ASP A 137 1.37 14.07 -6.65
C ASP A 137 0.31 13.37 -5.79
N TRP A 138 0.53 12.09 -5.53
CA TRP A 138 -0.45 11.26 -4.83
C TRP A 138 -0.68 11.73 -3.39
N TYR A 139 0.34 12.31 -2.75
CA TYR A 139 0.25 12.76 -1.36
C TYR A 139 -0.56 14.04 -1.28
N ARG A 140 -0.23 15.01 -2.13
CA ARG A 140 -0.99 16.27 -2.21
C ARG A 140 -2.46 16.01 -2.49
N ASP A 141 -2.76 15.13 -3.43
CA ASP A 141 -4.12 14.78 -3.80
C ASP A 141 -4.87 14.08 -2.66
N GLY A 142 -4.25 13.08 -2.01
CA GLY A 142 -4.85 12.40 -0.87
C GLY A 142 -5.04 13.31 0.35
N ALA A 143 -4.09 14.21 0.61
CA ALA A 143 -4.19 15.16 1.71
C ALA A 143 -5.30 16.18 1.48
N ALA A 144 -5.42 16.70 0.25
CA ALA A 144 -6.52 17.59 -0.13
C ALA A 144 -7.89 16.91 0.05
N PHE A 145 -8.02 15.64 -0.33
CA PHE A 145 -9.22 14.86 -0.08
C PHE A 145 -9.52 14.73 1.42
N ILE A 146 -8.55 14.30 2.22
CA ILE A 146 -8.73 14.09 3.66
C ILE A 146 -9.18 15.40 4.34
N LEU A 147 -8.46 16.50 4.11
CA LEU A 147 -8.75 17.80 4.72
C LEU A 147 -10.12 18.36 4.31
N ALA A 148 -10.53 18.17 3.05
CA ALA A 148 -11.83 18.61 2.57
C ALA A 148 -13.01 17.84 3.19
N ASN A 149 -12.75 16.68 3.82
CA ASN A 149 -13.77 15.82 4.43
C ASN A 149 -13.66 15.75 5.96
N GLN A 150 -12.81 16.59 6.59
CA GLN A 150 -12.69 16.63 8.04
C GLN A 150 -13.96 17.17 8.69
N GLY A 151 -14.47 16.47 9.71
CA GLY A 151 -15.58 16.91 10.53
C GLY A 151 -15.20 18.06 11.48
N PRO A 152 -16.21 18.72 12.08
CA PRO A 152 -16.00 19.89 12.94
C PRO A 152 -15.17 19.58 14.20
N GLU A 153 -15.19 18.33 14.70
CA GLU A 153 -14.41 17.89 15.86
C GLU A 153 -13.07 17.26 15.44
N GLY A 154 -12.68 17.43 14.17
CA GLY A 154 -11.45 16.91 13.61
C GLY A 154 -11.51 15.43 13.21
N GLU A 155 -12.69 14.84 13.23
CA GLU A 155 -12.97 13.43 12.96
C GLU A 155 -13.26 13.14 11.48
N TRP A 156 -13.19 11.86 11.12
CA TRP A 156 -13.76 11.35 9.87
C TRP A 156 -14.90 10.37 10.18
N ILE A 157 -15.14 9.35 9.35
CA ILE A 157 -16.35 8.50 9.43
C ILE A 157 -16.51 7.85 10.80
N ASP A 158 -15.45 7.26 11.32
CA ASP A 158 -15.38 6.67 12.66
C ASP A 158 -13.95 6.78 13.22
N THR A 159 -13.70 6.19 14.38
CA THR A 159 -12.37 6.16 15.01
C THR A 159 -11.31 5.50 14.11
N THR A 160 -11.68 4.45 13.38
CA THR A 160 -10.76 3.71 12.50
C THR A 160 -10.32 4.58 11.33
N ASP A 161 -11.27 5.24 10.68
CA ASP A 161 -11.01 6.13 9.55
C ASP A 161 -10.29 7.41 9.98
N THR A 162 -10.59 7.92 11.17
CA THR A 162 -9.83 9.01 11.78
C THR A 162 -8.36 8.61 11.98
N CYS A 163 -8.10 7.40 12.50
CA CYS A 163 -6.74 6.89 12.63
C CYS A 163 -6.04 6.76 11.26
N PHE A 164 -6.70 6.22 10.24
CA PHE A 164 -6.08 6.08 8.91
C PHE A 164 -5.83 7.43 8.23
N ALA A 165 -6.74 8.40 8.38
CA ALA A 165 -6.55 9.76 7.91
C ALA A 165 -5.29 10.39 8.53
N LEU A 166 -5.17 10.32 9.85
CA LEU A 166 -4.01 10.85 10.56
C LEU A 166 -2.71 10.12 10.18
N LEU A 167 -2.75 8.79 10.03
CA LEU A 167 -1.60 8.00 9.62
C LEU A 167 -1.13 8.34 8.19
N PHE A 168 -2.04 8.65 7.28
CA PHE A 168 -1.72 9.14 5.95
C PHE A 168 -1.11 10.54 6.00
N LEU A 169 -1.78 11.48 6.67
CA LEU A 169 -1.33 12.88 6.76
C LEU A 169 0.05 13.00 7.40
N LYS A 170 0.34 12.17 8.41
CA LYS A 170 1.64 12.11 9.06
C LYS A 170 2.79 11.79 8.10
N ARG A 171 2.51 11.09 6.99
CA ARG A 171 3.47 10.73 5.94
C ARG A 171 4.80 10.19 6.50
N ALA A 172 4.69 9.21 7.41
CA ALA A 172 5.84 8.74 8.17
C ALA A 172 6.75 7.85 7.31
N PHE A 173 8.04 8.20 7.23
CA PHE A 173 9.07 7.32 6.69
C PHE A 173 9.79 6.60 7.83
N VAL A 174 9.82 5.28 7.76
CA VAL A 174 10.75 4.44 8.52
C VAL A 174 11.61 3.71 7.49
N GLY A 175 12.90 3.50 7.74
CA GLY A 175 13.76 2.71 6.85
C GLY A 175 13.43 1.21 6.88
N VAL A 176 14.01 0.43 5.97
CA VAL A 176 14.03 -1.05 6.06
C VAL A 176 15.41 -1.46 6.50
N ALA A 177 15.53 -2.17 7.63
CA ALA A 177 16.78 -2.82 7.99
C ALA A 177 17.02 -3.99 7.02
N THR A 178 17.87 -3.81 5.99
CA THR A 178 18.16 -4.83 4.97
C THR A 178 19.37 -5.69 5.31
N GLY A 179 19.96 -5.52 6.51
CA GLY A 179 21.12 -6.28 6.98
C GLY A 179 22.48 -5.66 6.66
N ASP A 180 22.53 -4.57 5.89
CA ASP A 180 23.78 -3.89 5.50
C ASP A 180 24.19 -2.74 6.43
N ASN A 181 23.46 -2.50 7.53
CA ASN A 181 23.80 -1.50 8.55
C ASN A 181 24.47 -2.15 9.77
N ARG A 182 25.59 -2.85 9.54
CA ARG A 182 26.62 -3.13 10.55
C ARG A 182 27.99 -2.89 9.94
#